data_AF-A0A7D9H582-F1
#
_entry.id   AF-A0A7D9H582-F1
#
_cell.length_a   1.000
_cell.length_b   1.000
_cell.length_c   1.000
_cell.angle_alpha   90.00
_cell.angle_beta   90.00
_cell.angle_gamma   90.00
#
_symmetry.space_group_name_H-M   'P 1'
#
loop_
_entity.id
_entity.type
_entity.pdbx_description
1 polymer ?
#
loop_
_entity_poly.entity_id
_entity_poly.type
_entity_poly.pdbx_seq_one_letter_code
_entity_poly.pdbx_strand_id
1 'polypeptide(L)'
;AGKISKKERNRRRNNRLSKILQPKNAVVILNELMKNVCYNLTELPQPNQYQFMASVLVGEENHVGYGRSKTEAKSSAAEAALKSIVKNRNDIDGDENMEQNDLPWQHVASFALHKLLSEWGET
;
A
#
# COMPACT_ATOMS: atom_id res chain seq x y z
N ALA A 1 -5.43 -24.03 -35.72
CA ALA A 1 -5.59 -23.77 -34.27
C ALA A 1 -7.08 -23.67 -33.94
N GLY A 2 -7.59 -24.48 -33.01
CA GLY A 2 -9.02 -24.52 -32.69
C GLY A 2 -9.51 -23.23 -32.02
N LYS A 3 -10.75 -22.82 -32.32
CA LYS A 3 -11.37 -21.63 -31.72
C LYS A 3 -11.61 -21.86 -30.23
N ILE A 4 -10.96 -21.06 -29.38
CA ILE A 4 -11.14 -21.12 -27.92
C ILE A 4 -12.54 -20.62 -27.55
N SER A 5 -13.31 -21.45 -26.83
CA SER A 5 -14.64 -21.10 -26.31
C SER A 5 -14.59 -19.85 -25.41
N LYS A 6 -15.66 -19.05 -25.44
CA LYS A 6 -15.81 -17.84 -24.61
C LYS A 6 -15.63 -18.14 -23.11
N LYS A 7 -16.16 -19.29 -22.64
CA LYS A 7 -16.00 -19.76 -21.25
C LYS A 7 -14.54 -19.95 -20.88
N GLU A 8 -13.77 -20.61 -21.76
CA GLU A 8 -12.36 -20.89 -21.53
C GLU A 8 -11.51 -19.61 -21.58
N ARG A 9 -11.84 -18.68 -22.48
CA ARG A 9 -11.18 -17.38 -22.56
C ARG A 9 -11.39 -16.56 -21.27
N ASN A 10 -12.62 -16.56 -20.74
CA ASN A 10 -12.94 -15.89 -19.49
C ASN A 10 -12.22 -16.54 -18.30
N ARG A 11 -12.20 -17.88 -18.21
CA ARG A 11 -11.46 -18.60 -17.17
C ARG A 11 -9.98 -18.24 -17.15
N ARG A 12 -9.34 -18.22 -18.32
CA ARG A 12 -7.92 -17.83 -18.45
C ARG A 12 -7.69 -16.39 -18.05
N ARG A 13 -8.56 -15.45 -18.46
CA ARG A 13 -8.48 -14.04 -18.05
C ARG A 13 -8.59 -13.92 -16.54
N ASN A 14 -9.56 -14.59 -15.93
CA ASN A 14 -9.76 -14.54 -14.48
C ASN A 14 -8.56 -15.10 -13.71
N ASN A 15 -8.02 -16.23 -14.16
CA ASN A 15 -6.80 -16.81 -13.58
C ASN A 15 -5.58 -15.88 -13.70
N ARG A 16 -5.46 -15.11 -14.79
CA ARG A 16 -4.39 -14.11 -14.92
C ARG A 16 -4.61 -12.93 -13.97
N LEU A 17 -5.84 -12.42 -13.86
CA LEU A 17 -6.17 -11.32 -12.97
C LEU A 17 -5.88 -11.66 -11.50
N SER A 18 -6.26 -12.86 -11.06
CA SER A 18 -5.98 -13.35 -9.69
C SER A 18 -4.47 -13.39 -9.36
N LYS A 19 -3.60 -13.59 -10.36
CA LYS A 19 -2.15 -13.59 -10.15
C LYS A 19 -1.55 -12.17 -10.09
N ILE A 20 -2.15 -11.22 -10.79
CA ILE A 20 -1.64 -9.85 -10.91
C ILE A 20 -2.15 -8.98 -9.74
N LEU A 21 -3.40 -9.19 -9.33
CA LEU A 21 -4.08 -8.41 -8.29
C LEU A 21 -4.09 -9.15 -6.96
N GLN A 22 -2.90 -9.47 -6.44
CA GLN A 22 -2.79 -10.05 -5.10
C GLN A 22 -3.03 -8.97 -4.03
N PRO A 23 -3.72 -9.27 -2.93
CA PRO A 23 -3.86 -8.33 -1.82
C PRO A 23 -2.50 -8.08 -1.19
N LYS A 24 -2.09 -6.80 -1.12
CA LYS A 24 -0.83 -6.39 -0.51
C LYS A 24 -1.07 -5.30 0.52
N ASN A 25 -0.38 -5.38 1.65
CA ASN A 25 -0.45 -4.34 2.68
C ASN A 25 0.36 -3.09 2.26
N ALA A 26 0.10 -1.98 2.95
CA ALA A 26 0.74 -0.70 2.66
C ALA A 26 2.26 -0.76 2.77
N VAL A 27 2.78 -1.48 3.77
CA VAL A 27 4.23 -1.62 4.02
C VAL A 27 4.93 -2.28 2.84
N VAL A 28 4.37 -3.35 2.29
CA VAL A 28 4.92 -4.08 1.14
C VAL A 28 4.90 -3.20 -0.10
N ILE A 29 3.79 -2.49 -0.36
CA ILE A 29 3.67 -1.59 -1.50
C ILE A 29 4.73 -0.48 -1.39
N LEU A 30 4.87 0.14 -0.21
CA LEU A 30 5.85 1.20 0.00
C LEU A 30 7.29 0.71 -0.22
N ASN A 31 7.61 -0.50 0.25
CA ASN A 31 8.93 -1.12 0.01
C ASN A 31 9.16 -1.51 -1.46
N GLU A 32 8.11 -1.85 -2.22
CA GLU A 32 8.23 -2.12 -3.66
C GLU A 32 8.47 -0.85 -4.47
N LEU A 33 7.90 0.28 -4.04
CA LEU A 33 8.06 1.58 -4.68
C LEU A 33 9.39 2.23 -4.34
N MET A 34 9.85 2.06 -3.10
CA MET A 34 11.08 2.65 -2.63
C MET A 34 11.95 1.56 -2.02
N LYS A 35 13.11 1.30 -2.64
CA LYS A 35 14.02 0.25 -2.17
C LYS A 35 14.68 0.53 -0.81
N ASN A 36 14.68 1.79 -0.36
CA ASN A 36 15.39 2.24 0.86
C ASN A 36 14.46 2.95 1.87
N VAL A 37 13.29 2.37 2.16
CA VAL A 37 12.38 2.95 3.17
C VAL A 37 12.92 2.70 4.58
N CYS A 38 13.14 3.77 5.35
CA CYS A 38 13.51 3.68 6.75
C CYS A 38 12.30 3.91 7.66
N TYR A 39 12.02 2.94 8.54
CA TYR A 39 11.00 3.06 9.57
C TYR A 39 11.64 3.24 10.94
N ASN A 40 11.38 4.37 11.57
CA ASN A 40 11.70 4.62 12.97
C ASN A 40 10.52 4.22 13.84
N LEU A 41 10.75 3.40 14.86
CA LEU A 41 9.70 2.92 15.75
C LEU A 41 9.97 3.41 17.18
N THR A 42 8.95 3.97 17.80
CA THR A 42 9.00 4.50 19.16
C THR A 42 7.85 3.91 19.96
N GLU A 43 8.15 3.40 21.14
CA GLU A 43 7.15 2.92 22.09
C GLU A 43 6.70 4.11 22.93
N LEU A 44 5.38 4.30 23.04
CA LEU A 44 4.75 5.36 23.81
C LEU A 44 3.95 4.70 24.95
N PRO A 45 4.56 4.54 26.13
CA PRO A 45 3.84 4.05 27.30
C PRO A 45 2.72 5.02 27.65
N GLN A 46 1.47 4.56 27.66
CA GLN A 46 0.34 5.33 28.19
C GLN A 46 -0.20 4.67 29.46
N PRO A 47 -0.79 5.45 30.38
CA PRO A 47 -1.19 4.97 31.70
C PRO A 47 -2.05 3.71 31.70
N ASN A 48 -2.87 3.51 30.65
CA ASN A 48 -3.82 2.40 30.55
C ASN A 48 -3.68 1.58 29.25
N GLN A 49 -2.71 1.89 28.38
CA GLN A 49 -2.56 1.21 27.09
C GLN A 49 -1.13 1.28 26.56
N TYR A 50 -0.76 0.31 25.74
CA TYR A 50 0.46 0.37 24.95
C TYR A 50 0.16 1.00 23.59
N GLN A 51 0.86 2.09 23.28
CA GLN A 51 0.81 2.71 21.97
C GLN A 51 2.21 2.68 21.33
N PHE A 52 2.23 2.45 20.04
CA PHE A 52 3.44 2.50 19.22
C PHE A 52 3.27 3.62 18.21
N MET A 53 4.36 4.32 17.98
CA MET A 53 4.50 5.31 16.92
C MET A 53 5.53 4.79 15.92
N ALA A 54 5.19 4.84 14.64
CA ALA A 54 6.13 4.59 13.56
C ALA A 54 6.26 5.86 12.72
N SER A 55 7.46 6.19 12.29
CA SER A 55 7.78 7.30 11.40
C SER A 55 8.52 6.78 10.18
N VAL A 56 8.13 7.25 9.00
CA VAL A 56 8.70 6.85 7.71
C VAL A 56 8.99 8.08 6.87
N LEU A 57 10.23 8.18 6.38
CA LEU A 57 10.65 9.25 5.47
C LEU A 57 10.41 8.82 4.03
N VAL A 58 9.63 9.59 3.28
CA VAL A 58 9.30 9.35 1.88
C VAL A 58 9.52 10.60 1.05
N GLY A 59 10.54 10.56 0.18
CA GLY A 59 11.02 11.76 -0.50
C GLY A 59 11.57 12.76 0.53
N GLU A 60 10.95 13.93 0.61
CA GLU A 60 11.29 14.99 1.58
C GLU A 60 10.27 15.08 2.75
N GLU A 61 9.23 14.24 2.75
CA GLU A 61 8.16 14.29 3.74
C GLU A 61 8.30 13.14 4.75
N ASN A 62 8.20 13.46 6.05
CA ASN A 62 8.15 12.46 7.10
C ASN A 62 6.71 12.19 7.51
N HIS A 63 6.28 10.94 7.40
CA HIS A 63 4.94 10.49 7.75
C HIS A 63 4.96 9.69 9.04
N VAL A 64 4.02 9.97 9.92
CA VAL A 64 3.90 9.31 11.23
C VAL A 64 2.59 8.52 11.29
N GLY A 65 2.65 7.32 11.85
CA GLY A 65 1.51 6.46 12.11
C GLY A 65 1.53 5.94 13.54
N TYR A 66 0.35 5.64 14.06
CA TYR A 66 0.15 5.14 15.42
C TYR A 66 -0.61 3.83 15.40
N GLY A 67 -0.40 3.01 16.43
CA GLY A 67 -1.14 1.76 16.59
C GLY A 67 -0.96 1.14 17.97
N ARG A 68 -1.76 0.13 18.29
CA ARG A 68 -1.69 -0.65 19.53
C ARG A 68 -0.57 -1.70 19.48
N SER A 69 -0.01 -1.92 18.29
CA SER A 69 1.12 -2.82 18.06
C SER A 69 2.16 -2.18 17.14
N LYS A 70 3.40 -2.72 17.19
CA LYS A 70 4.50 -2.34 16.28
C LYS A 70 4.11 -2.47 14.80
N THR A 71 3.35 -3.52 14.47
CA THR A 71 2.88 -3.81 13.11
C THR A 71 1.81 -2.84 12.65
N GLU A 72 0.84 -2.52 13.52
CA GLU A 72 -0.23 -1.58 13.21
C GLU A 72 0.31 -0.16 13.03
N ALA A 73 1.21 0.28 13.90
CA ALA A 73 1.86 1.59 13.77
C ALA A 73 2.63 1.72 12.44
N LYS A 74 3.38 0.68 12.06
CA LYS A 74 4.07 0.63 10.75
C LYS A 74 3.10 0.66 9.57
N SER A 75 2.00 -0.09 9.65
CA SER A 75 0.97 -0.07 8.60
C SER A 75 0.37 1.31 8.47
N SER A 76 0.00 1.95 9.58
CA SER A 76 -0.56 3.30 9.61
C SER A 76 0.41 4.34 9.00
N ALA A 77 1.71 4.27 9.34
CA ALA A 77 2.71 5.17 8.78
C ALA A 77 2.89 4.97 7.27
N ALA A 78 2.93 3.71 6.83
CA ALA A 78 3.02 3.38 5.41
C ALA A 78 1.77 3.81 4.63
N GLU A 79 0.58 3.70 5.22
CA GLU A 79 -0.68 4.17 4.62
C GLU A 79 -0.69 5.68 4.43
N ALA A 80 -0.23 6.44 5.42
CA ALA A 80 -0.11 7.89 5.33
C ALA A 80 0.85 8.30 4.19
N ALA A 81 1.99 7.62 4.09
CA ALA A 81 2.94 7.83 3.01
C ALA A 81 2.35 7.51 1.63
N LEU A 82 1.72 6.34 1.46
CA LEU A 82 1.09 5.96 0.19
C LEU A 82 0.00 6.95 -0.23
N LYS A 83 -0.78 7.47 0.74
CA LYS A 83 -1.80 8.48 0.48
C LYS A 83 -1.20 9.79 -0.01
N SER A 84 -0.06 10.22 0.55
CA SER A 84 0.67 11.40 0.05
C SER A 84 1.14 11.18 -1.39
N ILE A 85 1.75 10.03 -1.69
CA ILE A 85 2.22 9.73 -3.05
C ILE A 85 1.06 9.73 -4.07
N VAL A 86 -0.08 9.12 -3.73
CA VAL A 86 -1.26 9.09 -4.62
C VAL A 86 -1.87 10.49 -4.78
N LYS A 87 -1.93 11.28 -3.70
CA LYS A 87 -2.48 12.63 -3.75
C LYS A 87 -1.62 13.55 -4.60
N ASN A 88 -0.31 13.57 -4.36
CA ASN A 88 0.63 14.40 -5.12
C ASN A 88 0.56 14.07 -6.62
N ARG A 89 0.31 12.82 -6.98
CA ARG A 89 0.09 12.43 -8.38
C ARG A 89 -1.15 13.05 -9.03
N ASN A 90 -2.25 13.20 -8.30
CA ASN A 90 -3.46 13.82 -8.84
C ASN A 90 -3.33 15.34 -8.99
N ASP A 91 -2.38 15.95 -8.26
CA ASP A 91 -2.12 17.39 -8.30
C ASP A 91 -1.07 17.75 -9.39
N ILE A 92 -0.35 16.76 -9.96
CA ILE A 92 0.64 16.94 -11.05
C ILE A 92 -0.05 16.79 -12.42
N ASP A 93 -0.83 17.80 -12.79
CA ASP A 93 -1.13 18.11 -14.20
C ASP A 93 -0.15 19.17 -14.77
N GLY A 94 0.98 19.46 -14.09
CA GLY A 94 1.80 20.61 -14.47
C GLY A 94 3.24 20.78 -13.95
N ASP A 95 3.99 19.73 -13.58
CA ASP A 95 5.45 19.88 -13.38
C ASP A 95 6.26 18.62 -13.75
N GLU A 96 7.29 18.80 -14.58
CA GLU A 96 8.02 17.75 -15.31
C GLU A 96 9.31 17.28 -14.62
N ASN A 97 9.49 17.45 -13.30
CA ASN A 97 10.79 17.20 -12.64
C ASN A 97 10.76 16.36 -11.36
N MET A 98 10.03 15.25 -11.33
CA MET A 98 10.25 14.20 -10.32
C MET A 98 10.52 12.86 -11.00
N GLU A 99 11.78 12.41 -10.96
CA GLU A 99 12.20 11.11 -11.50
C GLU A 99 11.36 9.97 -10.89
N GLN A 100 10.43 9.47 -11.71
CA GLN A 100 9.88 8.12 -11.77
C GLN A 100 9.87 7.31 -10.47
N ASN A 101 8.81 7.47 -9.70
CA ASN A 101 8.16 6.32 -9.06
C ASN A 101 6.65 6.47 -9.19
N ASP A 102 6.16 6.43 -10.43
CA ASP A 102 4.74 6.26 -10.73
C ASP A 102 4.20 5.04 -9.96
N LEU A 103 3.37 5.27 -8.93
CA LEU A 103 2.65 4.19 -8.27
C LEU A 103 1.78 3.48 -9.32
N PRO A 104 2.03 2.20 -9.66
CA PRO A 104 1.17 1.50 -10.59
C PRO A 104 -0.25 1.41 -10.03
N TRP A 105 -1.27 1.62 -10.86
CA TRP A 105 -2.66 1.34 -10.46
C TRP A 105 -2.86 -0.10 -9.97
N GLN A 106 -1.98 -1.02 -10.35
CA GLN A 106 -1.89 -2.37 -9.80
C GLN A 106 -1.69 -2.35 -8.28
N HIS A 107 -0.78 -1.53 -7.75
CA HIS A 107 -0.55 -1.43 -6.30
C HIS A 107 -1.76 -0.84 -5.57
N VAL A 108 -2.41 0.17 -6.16
CA VAL A 108 -3.64 0.74 -5.62
C VAL A 108 -4.75 -0.32 -5.54
N ALA A 109 -4.92 -1.09 -6.61
CA ALA A 109 -5.89 -2.19 -6.64
C ALA A 109 -5.55 -3.29 -5.63
N SER A 110 -4.26 -3.68 -5.52
CA SER A 110 -3.77 -4.63 -4.53
C SER A 110 -4.02 -4.17 -3.10
N PHE A 111 -3.83 -2.89 -2.80
CA PHE A 111 -4.10 -2.31 -1.48
C PHE A 111 -5.59 -2.30 -1.16
N ALA A 112 -6.42 -1.89 -2.12
CA ALA A 112 -7.88 -1.88 -1.96
C ALA A 112 -8.41 -3.30 -1.66
N LEU A 113 -7.90 -4.32 -2.38
CA LEU A 113 -8.22 -5.71 -2.11
C LEU A 113 -7.79 -6.15 -0.71
N HIS A 114 -6.61 -5.73 -0.25
CA HIS A 114 -6.15 -6.02 1.10
C HIS A 114 -7.08 -5.41 2.15
N LYS A 115 -7.45 -4.12 2.02
CA LYS A 115 -8.37 -3.45 2.95
C LYS A 115 -9.75 -4.12 2.99
N LEU A 116 -10.33 -4.43 1.83
CA LEU A 116 -11.62 -5.13 1.75
C LEU A 116 -11.58 -6.50 2.41
N LEU A 117 -10.53 -7.29 2.16
CA LEU A 117 -10.40 -8.63 2.75
C LEU A 117 -10.15 -8.57 4.27
N SER A 118 -9.41 -7.57 4.75
CA SER A 118 -9.22 -7.35 6.18
C SER A 118 -10.54 -6.99 6.86
N GLU A 119 -11.34 -6.09 6.28
CA GLU A 119 -12.66 -5.72 6.81
C GLU A 119 -13.61 -6.92 6.85
N TRP A 120 -13.63 -7.76 5.80
CA TRP A 120 -14.47 -8.96 5.76
C TRP A 120 -14.02 -10.07 6.72
N GLY A 121 -12.77 -10.03 7.19
CA GLY A 121 -12.22 -11.02 8.12
C GLY A 121 -12.34 -10.64 9.60
N GLU A 122 -12.81 -9.43 9.93
CA GLU A 122 -12.90 -8.92 11.30
C GLU A 122 -14.27 -9.19 11.99
N THR A 123 -15.07 -10.15 11.51
CA THR A 123 -16.24 -10.69 12.23
C THR A 123 -15.93 -11.96 13.01
#